data_AF-A0A1A9ZET2-F1
#
_entry.id   AF-A0A1A9ZET2-F1
#
_cell.length_a   1.000
_cell.length_b   1.000
_cell.length_c   1.000
_cell.angle_alpha   90.00
_cell.angle_beta   90.00
_cell.angle_gamma   90.00
#
_symmetry.space_group_name_H-M   'P 1'
#
loop_
_entity.id
_entity.type
_entity.pdbx_description
1 polymer ?
#
loop_
_entity_poly.entity_id
_entity_poly.type
_entity_poly.pdbx_seq_one_letter_code
_entity_poly.pdbx_strand_id
1 'polypeptide(L)'
;MASQLNDSLHDKDLQVNRDLEEIETIFRSISSLQDKFNALLEEIQAVHAFEPNITKTENELDKLNRESKATVDESNRLINKTKETYLSKQNLIPSDIAQEFTALELLSERVQSNMETKQKEFKRAKTVRTDYLAGVDEIQRWLMQAEVEVQDRSLAPAQMKELLQRINHEISGIYERFTLVKTNGQLIIDNCRNNEEKILVQNTVEQLGQQLAQVRSWLDEKKQQVGDSLDAWTRFMNLYQIVMSWAAEKQAFIDQNIVLRTLPEARNKSTDYQAAVKSIKPIVKHLSEMDKELEHISQVTTVGDLKEKLEEAEEAKVTVEAVLLQRNALLLEACEEWDQCERKIKEIRNWIEKTKQSLESTQHKKKPLRDQLGYCEKTMADINVQKTKLSLSIEKLEVHFKNGMGGDPRLSENVDELLTILDSLADMVKEKCSHLEETLNQIDIYQKQMQTLRQKIIQEEQQLRLVLAPTYLPHDRDRALAEQQVCTIFAIEQNSQFVSDGAKLEKSLFKKKEKVECSYGLHPSLSYSKH
;
A
#
# COMPACT_ATOMS: atom_id res chain seq x y z
N MET A 1 127.38 -40.35 54.62
CA MET A 1 126.40 -39.54 55.39
C MET A 1 126.24 -38.13 54.84
N ALA A 2 127.31 -37.36 54.55
CA ALA A 2 127.17 -36.00 54.01
C ALA A 2 126.56 -35.90 52.59
N SER A 3 126.90 -36.81 51.65
CA SER A 3 126.31 -36.76 50.29
C SER A 3 124.83 -37.19 50.27
N GLN A 4 124.45 -38.27 50.95
CA GLN A 4 123.04 -38.72 51.04
C GLN A 4 122.11 -37.67 51.69
N LEU A 5 122.62 -36.87 52.64
CA LEU A 5 121.86 -35.76 53.22
C LEU A 5 121.73 -34.59 52.24
N ASN A 6 122.79 -34.30 51.47
CA ASN A 6 122.80 -33.26 50.45
C ASN A 6 121.89 -33.62 49.26
N ASP A 7 121.89 -34.88 48.83
CA ASP A 7 121.04 -35.40 47.77
C ASP A 7 119.56 -35.38 48.21
N SER A 8 119.27 -35.77 49.46
CA SER A 8 117.92 -35.67 50.03
C SER A 8 117.44 -34.23 50.24
N LEU A 9 118.33 -33.30 50.57
CA LEU A 9 118.02 -31.86 50.67
C LEU A 9 117.76 -31.26 49.28
N HIS A 10 118.53 -31.66 48.27
CA HIS A 10 118.34 -31.23 46.90
C HIS A 10 117.03 -31.76 46.29
N ASP A 11 116.68 -33.03 46.53
CA ASP A 11 115.39 -33.59 46.11
C ASP A 11 114.21 -32.93 46.83
N LYS A 12 114.37 -32.55 48.11
CA LYS A 12 113.36 -31.78 48.84
C LYS A 12 113.23 -30.35 48.33
N ASP A 13 114.33 -29.69 47.98
CA ASP A 13 114.34 -28.35 47.40
C ASP A 13 113.66 -28.34 46.02
N LEU A 14 113.97 -29.33 45.17
CA LEU A 14 113.29 -29.55 43.88
C LEU A 14 111.79 -29.85 44.07
N GLN A 15 111.43 -30.64 45.08
CA GLN A 15 110.03 -30.94 45.38
C GLN A 15 109.28 -29.70 45.88
N VAL A 16 109.89 -28.90 46.75
CA VAL A 16 109.33 -27.63 47.24
C VAL A 16 109.14 -26.66 46.09
N ASN A 17 110.10 -26.50 45.18
CA ASN A 17 109.96 -25.65 44.00
C ASN A 17 108.80 -26.10 43.09
N ARG A 18 108.64 -27.42 42.87
CA ARG A 18 107.50 -27.96 42.11
C ARG A 18 106.16 -27.71 42.79
N ASP A 19 106.07 -27.91 44.11
CA ASP A 19 104.84 -27.66 44.86
C ASP A 19 104.52 -26.15 44.90
N LEU A 20 105.53 -25.28 44.91
CA LEU A 20 105.37 -23.81 44.87
C LEU A 20 104.88 -23.33 43.49
N GLU A 21 105.44 -23.86 42.40
CA GLU A 21 104.94 -23.62 41.03
C GLU A 21 103.50 -24.12 40.84
N GLU A 22 103.15 -25.28 41.41
CA GLU A 22 101.79 -25.82 41.37
C GLU A 22 100.81 -24.91 42.11
N ILE A 23 101.16 -24.46 43.32
CA ILE A 23 100.37 -23.51 44.11
C ILE A 23 100.20 -22.17 43.36
N GLU A 24 101.27 -21.62 42.79
CA GLU A 24 101.18 -20.41 41.97
C GLU A 24 100.26 -20.59 40.75
N THR A 25 100.33 -21.74 40.09
CA THR A 25 99.48 -22.05 38.93
C THR A 25 98.01 -22.14 39.33
N ILE A 26 97.72 -22.74 40.49
CA ILE A 26 96.37 -22.80 41.07
C ILE A 26 95.87 -21.39 41.36
N PHE A 27 96.65 -20.55 42.06
CA PHE A 27 96.24 -19.17 42.36
C PHE A 27 96.04 -18.31 41.12
N ARG A 28 96.87 -18.44 40.08
CA ARG A 28 96.66 -17.75 38.80
C ARG A 28 95.35 -18.19 38.13
N SER A 29 95.03 -19.48 38.20
CA SER A 29 93.79 -20.03 37.65
C SER A 29 92.55 -19.55 38.43
N ILE A 30 92.64 -19.52 39.77
CA ILE A 30 91.61 -18.96 40.66
C ILE A 30 91.38 -17.49 40.32
N SER A 31 92.45 -16.70 40.25
CA SER A 31 92.38 -15.27 39.96
C SER A 31 91.73 -14.99 38.59
N SER A 32 92.11 -15.76 37.56
CA SER A 32 91.47 -15.68 36.25
C SER A 32 89.97 -16.03 36.28
N LEU A 33 89.55 -17.03 37.07
CA LEU A 33 88.14 -17.39 37.22
C LEU A 33 87.36 -16.34 38.02
N GLN A 34 87.97 -15.74 39.04
CA GLN A 34 87.38 -14.62 39.79
C GLN A 34 87.11 -13.44 38.86
N ASP A 35 88.07 -13.07 38.00
CA ASP A 35 87.89 -12.02 37.00
C ASP A 35 86.75 -12.34 36.02
N LYS A 36 86.69 -13.59 35.52
CA LYS A 36 85.58 -14.06 34.65
C LYS A 36 84.23 -13.97 35.36
N PHE A 37 84.13 -14.41 36.61
CA PHE A 37 82.88 -14.33 37.38
C PHE A 37 82.46 -12.88 37.63
N ASN A 38 83.40 -11.99 37.96
CA ASN A 38 83.10 -10.57 38.16
C ASN A 38 82.64 -9.90 36.86
N ALA A 39 83.31 -10.17 35.73
CA ALA A 39 82.90 -9.67 34.42
C ALA A 39 81.49 -10.15 34.04
N LEU A 40 81.20 -11.45 34.23
CA LEU A 40 79.86 -12.01 34.00
C LEU A 40 78.81 -11.35 34.91
N LEU A 41 79.14 -11.07 36.17
CA LEU A 41 78.23 -10.39 37.10
C LEU A 41 77.86 -8.99 36.57
N GLU A 42 78.84 -8.22 36.11
CA GLU A 42 78.63 -6.89 35.53
C GLU A 42 77.80 -6.96 34.25
N GLU A 43 78.12 -7.89 33.34
CA GLU A 43 77.36 -8.07 32.10
C GLU A 43 75.91 -8.48 32.36
N ILE A 44 75.65 -9.42 33.27
CA ILE A 44 74.30 -9.84 33.67
C ILE A 44 73.50 -8.66 34.25
N GLN A 45 74.14 -7.83 35.08
CA GLN A 45 73.50 -6.65 35.68
C GLN A 45 73.23 -5.54 34.66
N ALA A 46 74.09 -5.40 33.65
CA ALA A 46 73.95 -4.39 32.60
C ALA A 46 72.76 -4.65 31.67
N VAL A 47 72.38 -5.92 31.45
CA VAL A 47 71.21 -6.27 30.62
C VAL A 47 69.96 -5.61 31.18
N HIS A 48 69.17 -4.98 30.32
CA HIS A 48 67.91 -4.39 30.70
C HIS A 48 66.74 -5.28 30.23
N ALA A 49 66.00 -5.85 31.18
CA ALA A 49 64.96 -6.84 30.88
C ALA A 49 63.80 -6.28 30.04
N PHE A 50 63.48 -4.99 30.20
CA PHE A 50 62.41 -4.29 29.49
C PHE A 50 62.88 -3.59 28.21
N GLU A 51 63.97 -4.03 27.58
CA GLU A 51 64.35 -3.53 26.25
C GLU A 51 63.25 -3.80 25.20
N PRO A 52 63.06 -2.93 24.19
CA PRO A 52 62.04 -3.11 23.15
C PRO A 52 62.27 -4.37 22.30
N ASN A 53 63.53 -4.69 22.01
CA ASN A 53 63.88 -5.83 21.16
C ASN A 53 64.03 -7.12 21.98
N ILE A 54 62.89 -7.78 22.21
CA ILE A 54 62.77 -9.03 22.98
C ILE A 54 63.75 -10.10 22.46
N THR A 55 63.82 -10.30 21.14
CA THR A 55 64.67 -11.33 20.52
C THR A 55 66.15 -11.07 20.76
N LYS A 56 66.59 -9.80 20.68
CA LYS A 56 67.98 -9.43 20.96
C LYS A 56 68.34 -9.71 22.42
N THR A 57 67.50 -9.27 23.36
CA THR A 57 67.73 -9.46 24.80
C THR A 57 67.69 -10.94 25.19
N GLU A 58 66.80 -11.74 24.58
CA GLU A 58 66.73 -13.19 24.80
C GLU A 58 68.04 -13.87 24.38
N ASN A 59 68.55 -13.55 23.19
CA ASN A 59 69.80 -14.10 22.68
C ASN A 59 71.01 -13.70 23.56
N GLU A 60 71.04 -12.47 24.08
CA GLU A 60 72.08 -11.99 24.98
C GLU A 60 72.05 -12.74 26.32
N LEU A 61 70.87 -12.90 26.92
CA LEU A 61 70.70 -13.67 28.16
C LEU A 61 71.01 -15.16 27.99
N ASP A 62 70.68 -15.74 26.83
CA ASP A 62 71.02 -17.13 26.51
C ASP A 62 72.54 -17.31 26.36
N LYS A 63 73.23 -16.35 25.75
CA LYS A 63 74.69 -16.33 25.66
C LYS A 63 75.32 -16.26 27.06
N LEU A 64 74.93 -15.28 27.87
CA LEU A 64 75.44 -15.10 29.24
C LEU A 64 75.18 -16.33 30.12
N ASN A 65 74.03 -16.98 29.97
CA ASN A 65 73.72 -18.20 30.70
C ASN A 65 74.61 -19.39 30.28
N ARG A 66 74.94 -19.51 28.99
CA ARG A 66 75.89 -20.53 28.52
C ARG A 66 77.31 -20.26 29.05
N GLU A 67 77.76 -19.01 29.00
CA GLU A 67 79.07 -18.60 29.50
C GLU A 67 79.18 -18.75 31.03
N SER A 68 78.13 -18.40 31.76
CA SER A 68 78.01 -18.65 33.20
C SER A 68 78.17 -20.13 33.52
N LYS A 69 77.39 -21.01 32.88
CA LYS A 69 77.49 -22.46 33.09
C LYS A 69 78.88 -23.00 32.77
N ALA A 70 79.46 -22.60 31.64
CA ALA A 70 80.80 -23.02 31.25
C ALA A 70 81.87 -22.59 32.27
N THR A 71 81.77 -21.37 32.81
CA THR A 71 82.71 -20.85 33.81
C THR A 71 82.56 -21.57 35.16
N VAL A 72 81.32 -21.92 35.54
CA VAL A 72 81.08 -22.77 36.72
C VAL A 72 81.65 -24.17 36.54
N ASP A 73 81.49 -24.78 35.37
CA ASP A 73 82.09 -26.09 35.08
C ASP A 73 83.62 -26.03 35.11
N GLU A 74 84.23 -24.94 34.60
CA GLU A 74 85.67 -24.69 34.67
C GLU A 74 86.16 -24.56 36.13
N SER A 75 85.43 -23.81 36.95
CA SER A 75 85.68 -23.68 38.39
C SER A 75 85.61 -25.02 39.12
N ASN A 76 84.54 -25.79 38.92
CA ASN A 76 84.38 -27.11 39.51
C ASN A 76 85.47 -28.09 39.08
N ARG A 77 85.89 -28.04 37.80
CA ARG A 77 87.01 -28.85 37.30
C ARG A 77 88.33 -28.48 37.98
N LEU A 78 88.62 -27.18 38.17
CA LEU A 78 89.81 -26.74 38.88
C LEU A 78 89.81 -27.23 40.34
N ILE A 79 88.69 -27.04 41.04
CA ILE A 79 88.52 -27.46 42.44
C ILE A 79 88.70 -28.98 42.57
N ASN A 80 88.02 -29.77 41.74
CA ASN A 80 88.07 -31.23 41.79
C ASN A 80 89.45 -31.77 41.42
N LYS A 81 90.06 -31.28 40.33
CA LYS A 81 91.41 -31.67 39.92
C LYS A 81 92.44 -31.36 40.99
N THR A 82 92.32 -30.21 41.67
CA THR A 82 93.20 -29.84 42.77
C THR A 82 92.98 -30.77 43.97
N LYS A 83 91.72 -31.02 44.36
CA LYS A 83 91.38 -31.98 45.44
C LYS A 83 91.95 -33.37 45.15
N GLU A 84 91.80 -33.89 43.94
CA GLU A 84 92.32 -35.20 43.52
C GLU A 84 93.86 -35.24 43.55
N THR A 85 94.52 -34.17 43.09
CA THR A 85 95.99 -34.09 43.07
C THR A 85 96.56 -34.15 44.50
N TYR A 86 96.03 -33.35 45.43
CA TYR A 86 96.46 -33.38 46.83
C TYR A 86 96.13 -34.69 47.53
N LEU A 87 94.95 -35.27 47.25
CA LEU A 87 94.56 -36.58 47.78
C LEU A 87 95.51 -37.70 47.31
N SER A 88 95.90 -37.69 46.02
CA SER A 88 96.83 -38.68 45.46
C SER A 88 98.24 -38.60 46.07
N LYS A 89 98.66 -37.40 46.49
CA LYS A 89 99.91 -37.14 47.23
C LYS A 89 99.80 -37.44 48.74
N GLN A 90 98.63 -37.85 49.24
CA GLN A 90 98.32 -37.98 50.68
C GLN A 90 98.54 -36.69 51.49
N ASN A 91 98.41 -35.53 50.83
CA ASN A 91 98.60 -34.22 51.43
C ASN A 91 97.25 -33.56 51.72
N LEU A 92 97.23 -32.72 52.75
CA LEU A 92 96.12 -31.79 52.98
C LEU A 92 96.25 -30.61 52.00
N ILE A 93 95.11 -30.09 51.55
CA ILE A 93 95.06 -28.86 50.77
C ILE A 93 95.47 -27.70 51.68
N PRO A 94 96.37 -26.80 51.23
CA PRO A 94 96.72 -25.59 51.96
C PRO A 94 95.48 -24.76 52.31
N SER A 95 95.43 -24.20 53.53
CA SER A 95 94.27 -23.43 54.00
C SER A 95 93.91 -22.28 53.08
N ASP A 96 94.91 -21.63 52.50
CA ASP A 96 94.73 -20.43 51.67
C ASP A 96 94.04 -20.79 50.35
N ILE A 97 94.42 -21.91 49.73
CA ILE A 97 93.75 -22.45 48.53
C ILE A 97 92.33 -22.90 48.85
N ALA A 98 92.14 -23.55 50.00
CA ALA A 98 90.80 -23.97 50.44
C ALA A 98 89.86 -22.76 50.68
N GLN A 99 90.38 -21.67 51.24
CA GLN A 99 89.65 -20.42 51.42
C GLN A 99 89.29 -19.78 50.08
N GLU A 100 90.25 -19.70 49.15
CA GLU A 100 89.98 -19.15 47.82
C GLU A 100 88.99 -20.00 47.01
N PHE A 101 89.02 -21.33 47.12
CA PHE A 101 87.99 -22.19 46.54
C PHE A 101 86.61 -21.92 47.13
N THR A 102 86.52 -21.70 48.44
CA THR A 102 85.25 -21.31 49.09
C THR A 102 84.77 -19.96 48.55
N ALA A 103 85.66 -18.98 48.37
CA ALA A 103 85.32 -17.69 47.78
C ALA A 103 84.85 -17.82 46.31
N LEU A 104 85.49 -18.72 45.55
CA LEU A 104 85.14 -19.00 44.16
C LEU A 104 83.78 -19.70 44.04
N GLU A 105 83.47 -20.65 44.93
CA GLU A 105 82.15 -21.29 45.04
C GLU A 105 81.06 -20.25 45.35
N LEU A 106 81.30 -19.33 46.29
CA LEU A 106 80.38 -18.22 46.60
C LEU A 106 80.17 -17.26 45.42
N LEU A 107 81.23 -16.91 44.68
CA LEU A 107 81.13 -16.09 43.46
C LEU A 107 80.32 -16.80 42.37
N SER A 108 80.57 -18.09 42.17
CA SER A 108 79.82 -18.94 41.25
C SER A 108 78.32 -18.95 41.58
N GLU A 109 77.95 -19.21 42.84
CA GLU A 109 76.57 -19.18 43.31
C GLU A 109 75.93 -17.80 43.10
N ARG A 110 76.68 -16.73 43.37
CA ARG A 110 76.22 -15.36 43.17
C ARG A 110 75.92 -15.08 41.70
N VAL A 111 76.81 -15.45 40.78
CA VAL A 111 76.61 -15.27 39.33
C VAL A 111 75.40 -16.08 38.85
N GLN A 112 75.28 -17.34 39.26
CA GLN A 112 74.12 -18.18 38.92
C GLN A 112 72.80 -17.58 39.43
N SER A 113 72.77 -17.13 40.68
CA SER A 113 71.59 -16.50 41.29
C SER A 113 71.19 -15.19 40.59
N ASN A 114 72.16 -14.35 40.20
CA ASN A 114 71.90 -13.14 39.42
C ASN A 114 71.37 -13.49 38.03
N MET A 115 71.96 -14.49 37.35
CA MET A 115 71.51 -14.96 36.05
C MET A 115 70.05 -15.46 36.11
N GLU A 116 69.70 -16.29 37.10
CA GLU A 116 68.34 -16.78 37.30
C GLU A 116 67.34 -15.65 37.56
N THR A 117 67.73 -14.69 38.41
CA THR A 117 66.92 -13.51 38.71
C THR A 117 66.67 -12.71 37.44
N LYS A 118 67.71 -12.49 36.63
CA LYS A 118 67.62 -11.74 35.38
C LYS A 118 66.76 -12.45 34.33
N GLN A 119 66.87 -13.77 34.23
CA GLN A 119 66.00 -14.57 33.36
C GLN A 119 64.53 -14.52 33.77
N LYS A 120 64.23 -14.56 35.08
CA LYS A 120 62.86 -14.40 35.58
C LYS A 120 62.30 -13.01 35.29
N GLU A 121 63.11 -11.97 35.49
CA GLU A 121 62.77 -10.59 35.15
C GLU A 121 62.44 -10.44 33.65
N PHE A 122 63.31 -10.96 32.78
CA PHE A 122 63.11 -10.95 31.33
C PHE A 122 61.86 -11.73 30.90
N LYS A 123 61.62 -12.92 31.46
CA LYS A 123 60.40 -13.69 31.17
C LYS A 123 59.14 -12.90 31.49
N ARG A 124 59.11 -12.20 32.64
CA ARG A 124 57.99 -11.33 33.00
C ARG A 124 57.84 -10.17 32.02
N ALA A 125 58.93 -9.49 31.67
CA ALA A 125 58.90 -8.39 30.70
C ALA A 125 58.40 -8.84 29.32
N LYS A 126 58.87 -10.01 28.84
CA LYS A 126 58.43 -10.65 27.60
C LYS A 126 56.94 -10.97 27.62
N THR A 127 56.41 -11.53 28.71
CA THR A 127 54.97 -11.79 28.87
C THR A 127 54.16 -10.48 28.82
N VAL A 128 54.54 -9.46 29.60
CA VAL A 128 53.86 -8.15 29.59
C VAL A 128 53.79 -7.55 28.19
N ARG A 129 54.91 -7.57 27.45
CA ARG A 129 54.99 -7.03 26.07
C ARG A 129 54.15 -7.85 25.08
N THR A 130 54.21 -9.17 25.17
CA THR A 130 53.44 -10.07 24.28
C THR A 130 51.94 -9.90 24.52
N ASP A 131 51.51 -9.87 25.78
CA ASP A 131 50.10 -9.71 26.15
C ASP A 131 49.56 -8.31 25.80
N TYR A 132 50.39 -7.27 25.92
CA TYR A 132 50.08 -5.92 25.45
C TYR A 132 49.81 -5.90 23.95
N LEU A 133 50.76 -6.39 23.14
CA LEU A 133 50.63 -6.38 21.68
C LEU A 133 49.44 -7.21 21.20
N ALA A 134 49.25 -8.42 21.77
CA ALA A 134 48.11 -9.26 21.44
C ALA A 134 46.78 -8.60 21.82
N GLY A 135 46.72 -7.88 22.94
CA GLY A 135 45.51 -7.17 23.36
C GLY A 135 45.22 -5.94 22.51
N VAL A 136 46.24 -5.18 22.11
CA VAL A 136 46.07 -4.07 21.16
C VAL A 136 45.49 -4.58 19.84
N ASP A 137 46.07 -5.63 19.27
CA ASP A 137 45.60 -6.22 18.01
C ASP A 137 44.16 -6.75 18.11
N GLU A 138 43.83 -7.44 19.20
CA GLU A 138 42.47 -7.95 19.45
C GLU A 138 41.43 -6.82 19.52
N ILE A 139 41.73 -5.76 20.27
CA ILE A 139 40.82 -4.60 20.40
C ILE A 139 40.67 -3.89 19.05
N GLN A 140 41.77 -3.68 18.30
CA GLN A 140 41.72 -3.05 16.99
C GLN A 140 40.90 -3.85 15.97
N ARG A 141 41.07 -5.17 15.94
CA ARG A 141 40.25 -6.05 15.08
C ARG A 141 38.77 -5.98 15.44
N TRP A 142 38.44 -6.00 16.73
CA TRP A 142 37.07 -5.88 17.17
C TRP A 142 36.46 -4.52 16.81
N LEU A 143 37.20 -3.41 17.03
CA LEU A 143 36.74 -2.07 16.68
C LEU A 143 36.38 -1.95 15.19
N MET A 144 37.24 -2.47 14.30
CA MET A 144 37.02 -2.44 12.86
C MET A 144 35.81 -3.29 12.44
N GLN A 145 35.63 -4.47 13.04
CA GLN A 145 34.50 -5.34 12.76
C GLN A 145 33.17 -4.71 13.25
N ALA A 146 33.16 -4.18 14.47
CA ALA A 146 31.96 -3.56 15.05
C ALA A 146 31.50 -2.34 14.24
N GLU A 147 32.44 -1.52 13.74
CA GLU A 147 32.13 -0.38 12.90
C GLU A 147 31.45 -0.82 11.58
N VAL A 148 31.99 -1.83 10.89
CA VAL A 148 31.41 -2.35 9.65
C VAL A 148 30.01 -2.92 9.89
N GLU A 149 29.84 -3.71 10.94
CA GLU A 149 28.55 -4.33 11.28
C GLU A 149 27.47 -3.29 11.58
N VAL A 150 27.80 -2.20 12.28
CA VAL A 150 26.80 -1.19 12.64
C VAL A 150 26.44 -0.23 11.51
N GLN A 151 27.36 -0.06 10.56
CA GLN A 151 27.09 0.70 9.34
C GLN A 151 26.28 -0.11 8.31
N ASP A 152 26.08 -1.41 8.52
CA ASP A 152 25.30 -2.26 7.61
C ASP A 152 23.83 -1.83 7.55
N ARG A 153 23.37 -1.36 6.40
CA ARG A 153 21.96 -0.97 6.16
C ARG A 153 21.15 -2.06 5.46
N SER A 154 21.75 -3.20 5.17
CA SER A 154 21.07 -4.31 4.48
C SER A 154 20.14 -5.11 5.41
N LEU A 155 20.29 -4.96 6.72
CA LEU A 155 19.48 -5.65 7.73
C LEU A 155 18.17 -4.93 8.01
N ALA A 156 17.11 -5.71 8.25
CA ALA A 156 15.83 -5.19 8.70
C ALA A 156 15.92 -4.68 10.16
N PRO A 157 15.01 -3.79 10.61
CA PRO A 157 15.05 -3.21 11.96
C PRO A 157 15.22 -4.22 13.11
N ALA A 158 14.50 -5.35 13.06
CA ALA A 158 14.59 -6.39 14.10
C ALA A 158 15.96 -7.10 14.11
N GLN A 159 16.49 -7.41 12.92
CA GLN A 159 17.80 -8.06 12.77
C GLN A 159 18.93 -7.12 13.20
N MET A 160 18.85 -5.84 12.84
CA MET A 160 19.79 -4.82 13.29
C MET A 160 19.75 -4.67 14.82
N LYS A 161 18.56 -4.72 15.45
CA LYS A 161 18.46 -4.69 16.92
C LYS A 161 19.18 -5.88 17.57
N GLU A 162 19.04 -7.08 17.04
CA GLU A 162 19.76 -8.28 17.53
C GLU A 162 21.27 -8.14 17.36
N LEU A 163 21.73 -7.63 16.21
CA LEU A 163 23.13 -7.33 15.94
C LEU A 163 23.71 -6.35 16.97
N LEU A 164 23.01 -5.24 17.21
CA LEU A 164 23.41 -4.24 18.21
C LEU A 164 23.42 -4.80 19.63
N GLN A 165 22.52 -5.73 19.97
CA GLN A 165 22.53 -6.41 21.27
C GLN A 165 23.75 -7.31 21.42
N ARG A 166 24.13 -8.05 20.36
CA ARG A 166 25.34 -8.88 20.35
C ARG A 166 26.60 -8.03 20.57
N ILE A 167 26.78 -6.96 19.79
CA ILE A 167 27.93 -6.06 19.91
C ILE A 167 27.99 -5.42 21.32
N ASN A 168 26.83 -5.04 21.87
CA ASN A 168 26.74 -4.54 23.25
C ASN A 168 27.10 -5.57 24.32
N HIS A 169 26.97 -6.87 24.05
CA HIS A 169 27.41 -7.91 24.98
C HIS A 169 28.94 -8.11 24.88
N GLU A 170 29.48 -8.07 23.67
CA GLU A 170 30.92 -8.22 23.41
C GLU A 170 31.75 -7.07 24.00
N ILE A 171 31.23 -5.83 23.95
CA ILE A 171 31.98 -4.63 24.38
C ILE A 171 32.44 -4.72 25.84
N SER A 172 31.69 -5.43 26.71
CA SER A 172 32.09 -5.63 28.10
C SER A 172 33.41 -6.39 28.22
N GLY A 173 33.57 -7.49 27.48
CA GLY A 173 34.82 -8.26 27.45
C GLY A 173 35.97 -7.45 26.83
N ILE A 174 35.68 -6.60 25.85
CA ILE A 174 36.68 -5.72 25.24
C ILE A 174 37.16 -4.65 26.22
N TYR A 175 36.29 -4.10 27.08
CA TYR A 175 36.72 -3.17 28.14
C TYR A 175 37.60 -3.84 29.20
N GLU A 176 37.31 -5.10 29.56
CA GLU A 176 38.19 -5.89 30.43
C GLU A 176 39.56 -6.09 29.76
N ARG A 177 39.58 -6.42 28.47
CA ARG A 177 40.80 -6.55 27.69
C ARG A 177 41.59 -5.23 27.61
N PHE A 178 40.90 -4.11 27.39
CA PHE A 178 41.48 -2.78 27.39
C PHE A 178 42.12 -2.42 28.74
N THR A 179 41.50 -2.83 29.86
CA THR A 179 42.06 -2.63 31.19
C THR A 179 43.40 -3.36 31.34
N LEU A 180 43.50 -4.61 30.87
CA LEU A 180 44.76 -5.35 30.85
C LEU A 180 45.82 -4.71 29.95
N VAL A 181 45.42 -4.28 28.74
CA VAL A 181 46.31 -3.54 27.82
C VAL A 181 46.84 -2.27 28.46
N LYS A 182 45.98 -1.51 29.15
CA LYS A 182 46.38 -0.30 29.88
C LYS A 182 47.35 -0.61 31.01
N THR A 183 47.10 -1.65 31.81
CA THR A 183 48.02 -2.07 32.89
C THR A 183 49.37 -2.52 32.33
N ASN A 184 49.38 -3.36 31.29
CA ASN A 184 50.63 -3.83 30.68
C ASN A 184 51.38 -2.69 29.98
N GLY A 185 50.67 -1.78 29.31
CA GLY A 185 51.22 -0.57 28.71
C GLY A 185 51.89 0.33 29.75
N GLN A 186 51.25 0.52 30.91
CA GLN A 186 51.85 1.28 32.01
C GLN A 186 53.13 0.61 32.54
N LEU A 187 53.14 -0.72 32.70
CA LEU A 187 54.36 -1.45 33.08
C LEU A 187 55.49 -1.27 32.07
N ILE A 188 55.19 -1.21 30.77
CA ILE A 188 56.18 -0.91 29.73
C ILE A 188 56.69 0.52 29.87
N ILE A 189 55.79 1.50 30.06
CA ILE A 189 56.16 2.92 30.23
C ILE A 189 57.06 3.13 31.45
N ASP A 190 56.72 2.51 32.57
CA ASP A 190 57.44 2.66 33.84
C ASP A 190 58.85 2.05 33.77
N ASN A 191 59.00 0.91 33.09
CA ASN A 191 60.24 0.13 33.10
C ASN A 191 61.10 0.31 31.84
N CYS A 192 60.58 0.83 30.74
CA CYS A 192 61.37 1.03 29.52
C CYS A 192 62.36 2.21 29.67
N ARG A 193 63.49 2.16 28.95
CA ARG A 193 64.45 3.28 28.83
C ARG A 193 64.28 4.09 27.55
N ASN A 194 63.61 3.53 26.55
CA ASN A 194 63.36 4.18 25.26
C ASN A 194 62.14 5.12 25.36
N ASN A 195 62.38 6.43 25.33
CA ASN A 195 61.31 7.44 25.40
C ASN A 195 60.35 7.42 24.21
N GLU A 196 60.81 7.07 23.01
CA GLU A 196 59.95 6.98 21.82
C GLU A 196 58.92 5.86 22.00
N GLU A 197 59.34 4.71 22.51
CA GLU A 197 58.42 3.61 22.82
C GLU A 197 57.42 4.00 23.91
N LYS A 198 57.85 4.71 24.96
CA LYS A 198 56.93 5.20 26.00
C LYS A 198 55.82 6.05 25.39
N ILE A 199 56.20 7.00 24.52
CA ILE A 199 55.24 7.88 23.83
C ILE A 199 54.31 7.06 22.94
N LEU A 200 54.84 6.11 22.16
CA LEU A 200 54.05 5.24 21.29
C LEU A 200 53.01 4.43 22.08
N VAL A 201 53.43 3.79 23.18
CA VAL A 201 52.56 2.98 24.04
C VAL A 201 51.48 3.85 24.67
N GLN A 202 51.85 5.02 25.19
CA GLN A 202 50.90 5.99 25.77
C GLN A 202 49.85 6.41 24.74
N ASN A 203 50.29 6.87 23.56
CA ASN A 203 49.39 7.31 22.49
C ASN A 203 48.45 6.18 22.03
N THR A 204 48.96 4.95 21.93
CA THR A 204 48.15 3.78 21.54
C THR A 204 47.05 3.50 22.57
N VAL A 205 47.38 3.51 23.86
CA VAL A 205 46.39 3.29 24.93
C VAL A 205 45.35 4.41 24.98
N GLU A 206 45.77 5.66 24.83
CA GLU A 206 44.85 6.81 24.77
C GLU A 206 43.92 6.72 23.56
N GLN A 207 44.46 6.41 22.37
CA GLN A 207 43.69 6.27 21.14
C GLN A 207 42.66 5.15 21.25
N LEU A 208 43.04 3.97 21.73
CA LEU A 208 42.10 2.86 21.94
C LEU A 208 40.99 3.24 22.94
N GLY A 209 41.33 3.96 24.01
CA GLY A 209 40.34 4.46 24.97
C GLY A 209 39.33 5.42 24.33
N GLN A 210 39.80 6.34 23.49
CA GLN A 210 38.94 7.28 22.75
C GLN A 210 38.06 6.55 21.73
N GLN A 211 38.62 5.61 20.96
CA GLN A 211 37.88 4.82 19.98
C GLN A 211 36.79 3.98 20.64
N LEU A 212 37.08 3.31 21.77
CA LEU A 212 36.07 2.56 22.53
C LEU A 212 34.94 3.46 23.06
N ALA A 213 35.27 4.65 23.55
CA ALA A 213 34.25 5.61 23.98
C ALA A 213 33.40 6.10 22.80
N GLN A 214 34.00 6.34 21.63
CA GLN A 214 33.30 6.69 20.40
C GLN A 214 32.36 5.56 19.96
N VAL A 215 32.83 4.30 19.98
CA VAL A 215 32.02 3.11 19.67
C VAL A 215 30.78 3.03 20.54
N ARG A 216 30.95 3.22 21.84
CA ARG A 216 29.82 3.24 22.77
C ARG A 216 28.81 4.33 22.44
N SER A 217 29.29 5.54 22.14
CA SER A 217 28.42 6.67 21.80
C SER A 217 27.59 6.40 20.53
N TRP A 218 28.22 5.91 19.45
CA TRP A 218 27.47 5.65 18.23
C TRP A 218 26.61 4.37 18.33
N LEU A 219 26.96 3.39 19.17
CA LEU A 219 26.10 2.23 19.47
C LEU A 219 24.79 2.67 20.13
N ASP A 220 24.88 3.56 21.11
CA ASP A 220 23.72 4.10 21.81
C ASP A 220 22.83 4.92 20.85
N GLU A 221 23.45 5.75 20.00
CA GLU A 221 22.73 6.52 18.97
C GLU A 221 22.06 5.60 17.94
N LYS A 222 22.78 4.63 17.39
CA LYS A 222 22.23 3.68 16.41
C LYS A 222 21.10 2.86 17.03
N LYS A 223 21.23 2.44 18.29
CA LYS A 223 20.18 1.72 19.02
C LYS A 223 18.90 2.55 19.13
N GLN A 224 19.01 3.85 19.39
CA GLN A 224 17.85 4.75 19.38
C GLN A 224 17.23 4.83 17.98
N GLN A 225 18.03 5.07 16.94
CA GLN A 225 17.55 5.15 15.55
C GLN A 225 16.85 3.86 15.08
N VAL A 226 17.38 2.70 15.49
CA VAL A 226 16.78 1.38 15.18
C VAL A 226 15.49 1.17 15.98
N GLY A 227 15.42 1.68 17.21
CA GLY A 227 14.18 1.73 17.99
C GLY A 227 13.11 2.54 17.28
N ASP A 228 13.44 3.74 16.82
CA ASP A 228 12.54 4.61 16.06
C ASP A 228 12.09 3.96 14.74
N SER A 229 12.98 3.19 14.10
CA SER A 229 12.67 2.39 12.89
C SER A 229 11.73 1.23 13.18
N LEU A 230 11.83 0.58 14.35
CA LEU A 230 10.90 -0.47 14.78
C LEU A 230 9.51 0.09 15.10
N ASP A 231 9.45 1.27 15.70
CA ASP A 231 8.18 1.96 15.94
C ASP A 231 7.52 2.36 14.62
N ALA A 232 8.30 2.87 13.66
CA ALA A 232 7.84 3.15 12.31
C ALA A 232 7.33 1.91 11.58
N TRP A 233 8.06 0.78 11.68
CA TRP A 233 7.63 -0.51 11.15
C TRP A 233 6.27 -0.95 11.74
N THR A 234 6.10 -0.77 13.06
CA THR A 234 4.85 -1.11 13.75
C THR A 234 3.69 -0.22 13.29
N ARG A 235 3.93 1.09 13.13
CA ARG A 235 2.94 2.03 12.59
C ARG A 235 2.56 1.68 11.15
N PHE A 236 3.54 1.37 10.31
CA PHE A 236 3.31 0.90 8.94
C PHE A 236 2.40 -0.32 8.91
N MET A 237 2.71 -1.35 9.72
CA MET A 237 1.93 -2.59 9.75
C MET A 237 0.50 -2.38 10.24
N ASN A 238 0.29 -1.48 11.20
CA ASN A 238 -1.06 -1.11 11.65
C ASN A 238 -1.85 -0.41 10.54
N LEU A 239 -1.22 0.53 9.83
CA LEU A 239 -1.86 1.22 8.70
C LEU A 239 -2.20 0.24 7.57
N TYR A 240 -1.27 -0.65 7.22
CA TYR A 240 -1.49 -1.72 6.25
C TYR A 240 -2.72 -2.56 6.62
N GLN A 241 -2.84 -3.00 7.87
CA GLN A 241 -4.01 -3.75 8.34
C GLN A 241 -5.31 -2.95 8.22
N ILE A 242 -5.29 -1.66 8.52
CA ILE A 242 -6.47 -0.78 8.36
C ILE A 242 -6.89 -0.72 6.89
N VAL A 243 -5.95 -0.51 5.97
CA VAL A 243 -6.23 -0.43 4.53
C VAL A 243 -6.77 -1.77 4.00
N MET A 244 -6.13 -2.89 4.33
CA MET A 244 -6.55 -4.22 3.88
C MET A 244 -7.90 -4.62 4.47
N SER A 245 -8.17 -4.31 5.74
CA SER A 245 -9.47 -4.54 6.36
C SER A 245 -10.57 -3.71 5.69
N TRP A 246 -10.29 -2.44 5.37
CA TRP A 246 -11.22 -1.61 4.62
C TRP A 246 -11.49 -2.16 3.23
N ALA A 247 -10.46 -2.57 2.50
CA ALA A 247 -10.60 -3.14 1.17
C ALA A 247 -11.46 -4.41 1.19
N ALA A 248 -11.21 -5.32 2.13
CA ALA A 248 -12.01 -6.52 2.31
C ALA A 248 -13.47 -6.22 2.68
N GLU A 249 -13.71 -5.29 3.61
CA GLU A 249 -15.07 -4.87 3.99
C GLU A 249 -15.83 -4.28 2.80
N LYS A 250 -15.18 -3.40 2.02
CA LYS A 250 -15.81 -2.77 0.87
C LYS A 250 -15.97 -3.72 -0.31
N GLN A 251 -15.05 -4.67 -0.50
CA GLN A 251 -15.25 -5.74 -1.47
C GLN A 251 -16.50 -6.54 -1.14
N ALA A 252 -16.67 -6.97 0.12
CA ALA A 252 -17.87 -7.68 0.55
C ALA A 252 -19.15 -6.84 0.42
N PHE A 253 -19.07 -5.51 0.61
CA PHE A 253 -20.18 -4.59 0.35
C PHE A 253 -20.54 -4.50 -1.14
N ILE A 254 -19.54 -4.48 -2.02
CA ILE A 254 -19.70 -4.44 -3.48
C ILE A 254 -20.18 -5.80 -4.02
N ASP A 255 -19.80 -6.92 -3.42
CA ASP A 255 -20.25 -8.23 -3.91
C ASP A 255 -21.74 -8.48 -3.64
N GLN A 256 -22.39 -7.64 -2.82
CA GLN A 256 -23.84 -7.67 -2.62
C GLN A 256 -24.58 -7.26 -3.90
N ASN A 257 -25.52 -8.10 -4.32
CA ASN A 257 -26.39 -7.79 -5.45
C ASN A 257 -27.33 -6.62 -5.10
N ILE A 258 -27.43 -5.66 -6.01
CA ILE A 258 -28.36 -4.53 -5.88
C ILE A 258 -29.66 -4.91 -6.56
N VAL A 259 -30.76 -4.91 -5.80
CA VAL A 259 -32.12 -5.07 -6.33
C VAL A 259 -32.96 -3.89 -5.90
N LEU A 260 -33.48 -3.13 -6.86
CA LEU A 260 -34.25 -1.90 -6.64
C LEU A 260 -35.72 -2.13 -6.95
N ARG A 261 -36.61 -1.98 -5.95
CA ARG A 261 -38.06 -2.14 -6.13
C ARG A 261 -38.81 -0.83 -6.11
N THR A 262 -38.28 0.17 -5.41
CA THR A 262 -38.92 1.47 -5.26
C THR A 262 -37.89 2.60 -5.27
N LEU A 263 -38.32 3.80 -5.63
CA LEU A 263 -37.47 5.00 -5.60
C LEU A 263 -36.86 5.29 -4.21
N PRO A 264 -37.58 5.14 -3.08
CA PRO A 264 -36.98 5.30 -1.75
C PRO A 264 -35.85 4.29 -1.47
N GLU A 265 -36.00 3.03 -1.90
CA GLU A 265 -34.93 2.03 -1.76
C GLU A 265 -33.70 2.40 -2.59
N ALA A 266 -33.89 2.85 -3.83
CA ALA A 266 -32.80 3.32 -4.69
C ALA A 266 -32.06 4.51 -4.07
N ARG A 267 -32.79 5.49 -3.51
CA ARG A 267 -32.20 6.63 -2.80
C ARG A 267 -31.44 6.23 -1.53
N ASN A 268 -31.96 5.27 -0.77
CA ASN A 268 -31.27 4.74 0.40
C ASN A 268 -29.97 4.04 -0.01
N LYS A 269 -30.01 3.18 -1.04
CA LYS A 269 -28.81 2.52 -1.57
C LYS A 269 -27.80 3.51 -2.15
N SER A 270 -28.26 4.54 -2.85
CA SER A 270 -27.40 5.63 -3.31
C SER A 270 -26.70 6.33 -2.13
N THR A 271 -27.41 6.57 -1.02
CA THR A 271 -26.82 7.17 0.19
C THR A 271 -25.75 6.26 0.81
N ASP A 272 -25.99 4.96 0.87
CA ASP A 272 -25.00 3.98 1.36
C ASP A 272 -23.72 4.00 0.52
N TYR A 273 -23.85 4.00 -0.81
CA TYR A 273 -22.70 4.07 -1.73
C TYR A 273 -21.97 5.42 -1.65
N GLN A 274 -22.69 6.54 -1.50
CA GLN A 274 -22.06 7.84 -1.27
C GLN A 274 -21.26 7.88 0.03
N ALA A 275 -21.76 7.26 1.10
CA ALA A 275 -21.03 7.13 2.36
C ALA A 275 -19.78 6.24 2.19
N ALA A 276 -19.88 5.14 1.45
CA ALA A 276 -18.73 4.30 1.12
C ALA A 276 -17.67 5.06 0.32
N VAL A 277 -18.06 5.84 -0.69
CA VAL A 277 -17.13 6.70 -1.46
C VAL A 277 -16.42 7.72 -0.57
N LYS A 278 -17.13 8.35 0.39
CA LYS A 278 -16.51 9.28 1.35
C LYS A 278 -15.44 8.62 2.23
N SER A 279 -15.57 7.31 2.50
CA SER A 279 -14.60 6.55 3.31
C SER A 279 -13.25 6.31 2.62
N ILE A 280 -13.15 6.53 1.30
CA ILE A 280 -11.90 6.38 0.53
C ILE A 280 -10.84 7.39 0.97
N LYS A 281 -11.25 8.62 1.30
CA LYS A 281 -10.32 9.72 1.61
C LYS A 281 -9.41 9.41 2.81
N PRO A 282 -9.91 8.92 3.96
CA PRO A 282 -9.05 8.42 5.04
C PRO A 282 -8.04 7.36 4.61
N ILE A 283 -8.42 6.44 3.72
CA ILE A 283 -7.55 5.35 3.26
C ILE A 283 -6.41 5.88 2.40
N VAL A 284 -6.68 6.84 1.50
CA VAL A 284 -5.63 7.54 0.74
C VAL A 284 -4.62 8.22 1.68
N LYS A 285 -5.11 8.81 2.78
CA LYS A 285 -4.24 9.41 3.79
C LYS A 285 -3.36 8.36 4.48
N HIS A 286 -3.92 7.20 4.84
CA HIS A 286 -3.16 6.11 5.46
C HIS A 286 -2.08 5.54 4.53
N LEU A 287 -2.35 5.39 3.23
CA LEU A 287 -1.32 4.99 2.25
C LEU A 287 -0.17 6.00 2.18
N SER A 288 -0.48 7.31 2.20
CA SER A 288 0.56 8.35 2.26
C SER A 288 1.34 8.35 3.59
N GLU A 289 0.70 7.98 4.71
CA GLU A 289 1.38 7.80 5.99
C GLU A 289 2.29 6.57 5.98
N MET A 290 1.85 5.46 5.37
CA MET A 290 2.68 4.27 5.16
C MET A 290 3.96 4.59 4.38
N ASP A 291 3.86 5.34 3.29
CA ASP A 291 5.01 5.77 2.49
C ASP A 291 6.03 6.58 3.32
N LYS A 292 5.55 7.49 4.19
CA LYS A 292 6.43 8.24 5.12
C LYS A 292 7.11 7.35 6.15
N GLU A 293 6.43 6.32 6.65
CA GLU A 293 7.06 5.35 7.55
C GLU A 293 8.15 4.55 6.82
N LEU A 294 7.97 4.21 5.52
CA LEU A 294 9.03 3.60 4.72
C LEU A 294 10.25 4.52 4.56
N GLU A 295 10.03 5.79 4.26
CA GLU A 295 11.12 6.78 4.18
C GLU A 295 11.91 6.83 5.49
N HIS A 296 11.21 6.86 6.63
CA HIS A 296 11.85 6.88 7.95
C HIS A 296 12.67 5.61 8.22
N ILE A 297 12.14 4.42 7.93
CA ILE A 297 12.87 3.15 8.08
C ILE A 297 14.11 3.12 7.19
N SER A 298 14.00 3.60 5.94
CA SER A 298 15.06 3.56 4.94
C SER A 298 16.30 4.40 5.30
N GLN A 299 16.16 5.37 6.22
CA GLN A 299 17.27 6.18 6.68
C GLN A 299 18.30 5.38 7.50
N VAL A 300 17.84 4.31 8.17
CA VAL A 300 18.62 3.57 9.16
C VAL A 300 18.88 2.12 8.73
N THR A 301 17.88 1.49 8.11
CA THR A 301 17.81 0.04 7.81
C THR A 301 17.12 -0.22 6.47
N THR A 302 17.14 -1.46 5.99
CA THR A 302 16.35 -1.81 4.79
C THR A 302 14.86 -1.86 5.09
N VAL A 303 14.05 -1.49 4.10
CA VAL A 303 12.58 -1.62 4.16
C VAL A 303 12.09 -3.02 3.81
N GLY A 304 12.95 -3.90 3.26
CA GLY A 304 12.59 -5.28 2.94
C GLY A 304 11.36 -5.40 2.03
N ASP A 305 10.43 -6.27 2.43
CA ASP A 305 9.16 -6.55 1.74
C ASP A 305 8.06 -5.49 1.98
N LEU A 306 8.31 -4.49 2.82
CA LEU A 306 7.29 -3.49 3.14
C LEU A 306 6.88 -2.67 1.92
N LYS A 307 7.78 -2.48 0.96
CA LYS A 307 7.43 -1.79 -0.29
C LYS A 307 6.40 -2.59 -1.10
N GLU A 308 6.55 -3.91 -1.17
CA GLU A 308 5.61 -4.81 -1.84
C GLU A 308 4.25 -4.81 -1.12
N LYS A 309 4.26 -4.72 0.21
CA LYS A 309 3.02 -4.55 1.01
C LYS A 309 2.31 -3.23 0.75
N LEU A 310 3.05 -2.14 0.55
CA LEU A 310 2.46 -0.86 0.17
C LEU A 310 1.80 -0.96 -1.20
N GLU A 311 2.51 -1.53 -2.19
CA GLU A 311 1.97 -1.77 -3.54
C GLU A 311 0.71 -2.65 -3.52
N GLU A 312 0.71 -3.74 -2.73
CA GLU A 312 -0.47 -4.60 -2.51
C GLU A 312 -1.66 -3.80 -1.95
N ALA A 313 -1.43 -2.97 -0.93
CA ALA A 313 -2.47 -2.16 -0.30
C ALA A 313 -3.01 -1.08 -1.26
N GLU A 314 -2.16 -0.47 -2.08
CA GLU A 314 -2.55 0.46 -3.12
C GLU A 314 -3.42 -0.20 -4.19
N GLU A 315 -3.03 -1.39 -4.68
CA GLU A 315 -3.78 -2.15 -5.68
C GLU A 315 -5.16 -2.57 -5.15
N ALA A 316 -5.22 -3.10 -3.92
CA ALA A 316 -6.48 -3.45 -3.27
C ALA A 316 -7.41 -2.23 -3.15
N LYS A 317 -6.85 -1.07 -2.79
CA LYS A 317 -7.60 0.19 -2.69
C LYS A 317 -8.14 0.64 -4.05
N VAL A 318 -7.30 0.64 -5.09
CA VAL A 318 -7.69 1.10 -6.44
C VAL A 318 -8.78 0.22 -7.01
N THR A 319 -8.68 -1.09 -6.84
CA THR A 319 -9.68 -2.06 -7.32
C THR A 319 -11.06 -1.79 -6.70
N VAL A 320 -11.11 -1.65 -5.38
CA VAL A 320 -12.35 -1.35 -4.64
C VAL A 320 -12.90 0.04 -5.00
N GLU A 321 -12.05 1.06 -5.05
CA GLU A 321 -12.45 2.44 -5.38
C GLU A 321 -13.09 2.53 -6.76
N ALA A 322 -12.48 1.90 -7.78
CA ALA A 322 -12.99 1.94 -9.14
C ALA A 322 -14.44 1.43 -9.22
N VAL A 323 -14.72 0.30 -8.58
CA VAL A 323 -16.07 -0.29 -8.59
C VAL A 323 -17.04 0.53 -7.74
N LEU A 324 -16.62 1.06 -6.58
CA LEU A 324 -17.45 1.95 -5.76
C LEU A 324 -17.88 3.20 -6.51
N LEU A 325 -16.94 3.88 -7.18
CA LEU A 325 -17.22 5.10 -7.93
C LEU A 325 -18.15 4.82 -9.10
N GLN A 326 -17.89 3.76 -9.86
CA GLN A 326 -18.74 3.35 -10.98
C GLN A 326 -20.17 3.05 -10.53
N ARG A 327 -20.34 2.21 -9.50
CA ARG A 327 -21.67 1.84 -9.00
C ARG A 327 -22.42 3.01 -8.37
N ASN A 328 -21.71 3.89 -7.66
CA ASN A 328 -22.31 5.10 -7.10
C ASN A 328 -22.82 6.04 -8.20
N ALA A 329 -22.05 6.24 -9.27
CA ALA A 329 -22.48 7.05 -10.41
C ALA A 329 -23.73 6.45 -11.09
N LEU A 330 -23.69 5.15 -11.40
CA LEU A 330 -24.84 4.47 -11.99
C LEU A 330 -26.08 4.55 -11.08
N LEU A 331 -25.93 4.43 -9.75
CA LEU A 331 -27.06 4.51 -8.80
C LEU A 331 -27.69 5.89 -8.77
N LEU A 332 -26.89 6.94 -8.90
CA LEU A 332 -27.38 8.32 -8.99
C LEU A 332 -28.17 8.55 -10.26
N GLU A 333 -27.64 8.08 -11.40
CA GLU A 333 -28.35 8.11 -12.68
C GLU A 333 -29.67 7.32 -12.61
N ALA A 334 -29.64 6.10 -12.06
CA ALA A 334 -30.84 5.28 -11.88
C ALA A 334 -31.90 5.97 -10.99
N CYS A 335 -31.49 6.65 -9.92
CA CYS A 335 -32.42 7.41 -9.07
C CYS A 335 -33.08 8.57 -9.81
N GLU A 336 -32.31 9.28 -10.65
CA GLU A 336 -32.81 10.41 -11.45
C GLU A 336 -33.76 9.93 -12.55
N GLU A 337 -33.38 8.90 -13.32
CA GLU A 337 -34.24 8.32 -14.36
C GLU A 337 -35.52 7.70 -13.77
N TRP A 338 -35.44 7.11 -12.57
CA TRP A 338 -36.61 6.59 -11.87
C TRP A 338 -37.58 7.72 -11.47
N ASP A 339 -37.06 8.80 -10.88
CA ASP A 339 -37.87 9.96 -10.51
C ASP A 339 -38.53 10.60 -11.76
N GLN A 340 -37.79 10.70 -12.88
CA GLN A 340 -38.33 11.16 -14.16
C GLN A 340 -39.44 10.25 -14.70
N CYS A 341 -39.27 8.92 -14.61
CA CYS A 341 -40.29 7.94 -15.02
C CYS A 341 -41.56 8.05 -14.17
N GLU A 342 -41.43 8.13 -12.84
CA GLU A 342 -42.60 8.33 -11.96
C GLU A 342 -43.32 9.66 -12.21
N ARG A 343 -42.58 10.74 -12.47
CA ARG A 343 -43.16 12.03 -12.89
C ARG A 343 -43.90 11.89 -14.22
N LYS A 344 -43.31 11.21 -15.20
CA LYS A 344 -43.92 10.99 -16.52
C LYS A 344 -45.24 10.21 -16.42
N ILE A 345 -45.25 9.13 -15.62
CA ILE A 345 -46.45 8.35 -15.33
C ILE A 345 -47.56 9.24 -14.75
N LYS A 346 -47.24 10.07 -13.74
CA LYS A 346 -48.21 11.00 -13.13
C LYS A 346 -48.73 12.04 -14.11
N GLU A 347 -47.85 12.63 -14.91
CA GLU A 347 -48.20 13.61 -15.95
C GLU A 347 -49.14 13.02 -17.01
N ILE A 348 -48.83 11.82 -17.51
CA ILE A 348 -49.64 11.13 -18.52
C ILE A 348 -50.99 10.71 -17.95
N ARG A 349 -51.06 10.18 -16.72
CA ARG A 349 -52.33 9.87 -16.05
C ARG A 349 -53.23 11.12 -15.95
N ASN A 350 -52.68 12.25 -15.54
CA ASN A 350 -53.40 13.52 -15.48
C ASN A 350 -53.81 14.02 -16.88
N TRP A 351 -52.97 13.84 -17.88
CA TRP A 351 -53.28 14.20 -19.27
C TRP A 351 -54.42 13.34 -19.84
N ILE A 352 -54.41 12.01 -19.62
CA ILE A 352 -55.49 11.11 -20.02
C ILE A 352 -56.82 11.58 -19.45
N GLU A 353 -56.86 11.87 -18.14
CA GLU A 353 -58.07 12.30 -17.45
C GLU A 353 -58.61 13.63 -18.04
N LYS A 354 -57.74 14.63 -18.20
CA LYS A 354 -58.12 15.92 -18.80
C LYS A 354 -58.58 15.77 -20.26
N THR A 355 -57.94 14.92 -21.04
CA THR A 355 -58.30 14.66 -22.44
C THR A 355 -59.68 14.01 -22.52
N LYS A 356 -59.97 13.00 -21.68
CA LYS A 356 -61.31 12.39 -21.58
C LYS A 356 -62.37 13.43 -21.22
N GLN A 357 -62.14 14.22 -20.17
CA GLN A 357 -63.06 15.29 -19.77
C GLN A 357 -63.30 16.32 -20.88
N SER A 358 -62.26 16.69 -21.62
CA SER A 358 -62.38 17.65 -22.73
C SER A 358 -63.21 17.09 -23.90
N LEU A 359 -62.96 15.83 -24.29
CA LEU A 359 -63.69 15.11 -25.33
C LEU A 359 -65.18 14.92 -25.00
N GLU A 360 -65.54 14.90 -23.73
CA GLU A 360 -66.92 14.72 -23.26
C GLU A 360 -67.62 16.02 -22.91
N SER A 361 -66.87 17.13 -22.83
CA SER A 361 -67.38 18.43 -22.40
C SER A 361 -68.52 18.95 -23.27
N THR A 362 -69.53 19.54 -22.63
CA THR A 362 -70.66 20.19 -23.31
C THR A 362 -70.23 21.36 -24.19
N GLN A 363 -69.13 22.03 -23.85
CA GLN A 363 -68.54 23.09 -24.66
C GLN A 363 -67.93 22.56 -25.96
N HIS A 364 -67.25 21.41 -25.92
CA HIS A 364 -66.69 20.79 -27.12
C HIS A 364 -67.80 20.33 -28.08
N LYS A 365 -68.86 19.71 -27.55
CA LYS A 365 -70.02 19.24 -28.34
C LYS A 365 -70.77 20.34 -29.08
N LYS A 366 -70.64 21.62 -28.65
CA LYS A 366 -71.26 22.78 -29.31
C LYS A 366 -70.43 23.34 -30.48
N LYS A 367 -69.19 22.89 -30.68
CA LYS A 367 -68.34 23.35 -31.79
C LYS A 367 -68.83 22.80 -33.14
N PRO A 368 -68.50 23.42 -34.27
CA PRO A 368 -68.72 22.83 -35.59
C PRO A 368 -68.13 21.42 -35.69
N LEU A 369 -68.82 20.51 -36.39
CA LEU A 369 -68.39 19.10 -36.51
C LEU A 369 -67.00 18.95 -37.14
N ARG A 370 -66.62 19.82 -38.08
CA ARG A 370 -65.26 19.85 -38.67
C ARG A 370 -64.19 20.19 -37.62
N ASP A 371 -64.48 21.12 -36.70
CA ASP A 371 -63.57 21.48 -35.61
C ASP A 371 -63.48 20.38 -34.54
N GLN A 372 -64.59 19.67 -34.30
CA GLN A 372 -64.60 18.49 -33.43
C GLN A 372 -63.73 17.36 -34.02
N LEU A 373 -63.86 17.11 -35.33
CA LEU A 373 -63.04 16.11 -36.03
C LEU A 373 -61.56 16.47 -35.99
N GLY A 374 -61.19 17.71 -36.34
CA GLY A 374 -59.80 18.16 -36.28
C GLY A 374 -59.19 18.10 -34.87
N TYR A 375 -60.00 18.31 -33.82
CA TYR A 375 -59.55 18.10 -32.44
C TYR A 375 -59.32 16.61 -32.12
N CYS A 376 -60.16 15.71 -32.61
CA CYS A 376 -59.99 14.27 -32.42
C CYS A 376 -58.75 13.74 -33.16
N GLU A 377 -58.51 14.18 -34.41
CA GLU A 377 -57.28 13.87 -35.17
C GLU A 377 -56.02 14.35 -34.46
N LYS A 378 -56.04 15.60 -33.94
CA LYS A 378 -54.94 16.11 -33.12
C LYS A 378 -54.74 15.28 -31.86
N THR A 379 -55.83 14.93 -31.17
CA THR A 379 -55.78 14.11 -29.96
C THR A 379 -55.16 12.74 -30.25
N MET A 380 -55.48 12.11 -31.38
CA MET A 380 -54.84 10.87 -31.83
C MET A 380 -53.33 11.02 -32.00
N ALA A 381 -52.86 12.10 -32.63
CA ALA A 381 -51.44 12.38 -32.74
C ALA A 381 -50.78 12.56 -31.36
N ASP A 382 -51.42 13.30 -30.46
CA ASP A 382 -50.93 13.53 -29.11
C ASP A 382 -50.85 12.22 -28.30
N ILE A 383 -51.82 11.29 -28.44
CA ILE A 383 -51.78 9.96 -27.80
C ILE A 383 -50.51 9.19 -28.21
N ASN A 384 -50.18 9.15 -29.50
CA ASN A 384 -48.99 8.46 -30.00
C ASN A 384 -47.70 9.09 -29.44
N VAL A 385 -47.66 10.41 -29.32
CA VAL A 385 -46.55 11.12 -28.68
C VAL A 385 -46.43 10.74 -27.20
N GLN A 386 -47.55 10.63 -26.46
CA GLN A 386 -47.50 10.21 -25.05
C GLN A 386 -47.03 8.76 -24.88
N LYS A 387 -47.49 7.83 -25.73
CA LYS A 387 -47.01 6.43 -25.73
C LYS A 387 -45.50 6.37 -25.93
N THR A 388 -44.99 7.06 -26.95
CA THR A 388 -43.55 7.12 -27.25
C THR A 388 -42.75 7.68 -26.06
N LYS A 389 -43.23 8.78 -25.46
CA LYS A 389 -42.58 9.39 -24.28
C LYS A 389 -42.54 8.44 -23.08
N LEU A 390 -43.61 7.70 -22.84
CA LEU A 390 -43.70 6.75 -21.74
C LEU A 390 -42.75 5.57 -21.95
N SER A 391 -42.76 4.96 -23.14
CA SER A 391 -41.88 3.84 -23.49
C SER A 391 -40.40 4.22 -23.38
N LEU A 392 -40.01 5.38 -23.90
CA LEU A 392 -38.62 5.86 -23.78
C LEU A 392 -38.20 6.11 -22.32
N SER A 393 -39.14 6.57 -21.48
CA SER A 393 -38.83 6.84 -20.07
C SER A 393 -38.55 5.57 -19.28
N ILE A 394 -39.31 4.49 -19.52
CA ILE A 394 -39.06 3.21 -18.85
C ILE A 394 -37.84 2.50 -19.44
N GLU A 395 -37.63 2.56 -20.76
CA GLU A 395 -36.47 1.94 -21.41
C GLU A 395 -35.16 2.50 -20.88
N LYS A 396 -35.07 3.83 -20.72
CA LYS A 396 -33.90 4.48 -20.11
C LYS A 396 -33.60 3.94 -18.72
N LEU A 397 -34.63 3.81 -17.88
CA LEU A 397 -34.48 3.28 -16.53
C LEU A 397 -34.06 1.79 -16.54
N GLU A 398 -34.65 0.98 -17.42
CA GLU A 398 -34.32 -0.44 -17.54
C GLU A 398 -32.89 -0.71 -18.00
N VAL A 399 -32.24 0.22 -18.73
CA VAL A 399 -30.81 0.11 -19.05
C VAL A 399 -29.98 0.07 -17.78
N HIS A 400 -30.32 0.87 -16.75
CA HIS A 400 -29.62 0.83 -15.47
C HIS A 400 -29.86 -0.49 -14.74
N PHE A 401 -31.04 -1.10 -14.89
CA PHE A 401 -31.31 -2.40 -14.27
C PHE A 401 -30.48 -3.54 -14.87
N LYS A 402 -30.24 -3.48 -16.17
CA LYS A 402 -29.39 -4.44 -16.90
C LYS A 402 -27.91 -4.25 -16.59
N ASN A 403 -27.49 -3.03 -16.23
CA ASN A 403 -26.11 -2.68 -15.91
C ASN A 403 -25.72 -2.91 -14.43
N GLY A 404 -26.35 -3.89 -13.76
CA GLY A 404 -25.92 -4.37 -12.43
C GLY A 404 -26.78 -3.93 -11.24
N MET A 405 -27.96 -3.34 -11.46
CA MET A 405 -28.92 -2.98 -10.42
C MET A 405 -30.28 -3.60 -10.71
N GLY A 406 -30.46 -4.91 -10.51
CA GLY A 406 -31.71 -5.60 -10.88
C GLY A 406 -32.97 -4.81 -10.48
N GLY A 407 -33.89 -4.62 -11.43
CA GLY A 407 -35.14 -3.88 -11.19
C GLY A 407 -36.32 -4.82 -10.89
N ASP A 408 -37.28 -4.33 -10.12
CA ASP A 408 -38.56 -5.01 -9.93
C ASP A 408 -39.48 -4.79 -11.16
N PRO A 409 -40.04 -5.87 -11.76
CA PRO A 409 -40.94 -5.76 -12.92
C PRO A 409 -42.18 -4.91 -12.69
N ARG A 410 -42.60 -4.69 -11.43
CA ARG A 410 -43.81 -3.93 -11.10
C ARG A 410 -43.86 -2.53 -11.71
N LEU A 411 -42.72 -1.86 -11.87
CA LEU A 411 -42.70 -0.54 -12.50
C LEU A 411 -42.98 -0.65 -14.00
N SER A 412 -42.38 -1.61 -14.67
CA SER A 412 -42.67 -1.92 -16.09
C SER A 412 -44.12 -2.35 -16.27
N GLU A 413 -44.67 -3.17 -15.37
CA GLU A 413 -46.10 -3.55 -15.37
C GLU A 413 -47.02 -2.31 -15.25
N ASN A 414 -46.72 -1.37 -14.36
CA ASN A 414 -47.48 -0.12 -14.24
C ASN A 414 -47.43 0.73 -15.51
N VAL A 415 -46.31 0.70 -16.23
CA VAL A 415 -46.14 1.40 -17.52
C VAL A 415 -46.96 0.70 -18.61
N ASP A 416 -46.92 -0.63 -18.67
CA ASP A 416 -47.68 -1.44 -19.62
C ASP A 416 -49.20 -1.29 -19.43
N GLU A 417 -49.66 -1.23 -18.18
CA GLU A 417 -51.06 -0.91 -17.85
C GLU A 417 -51.45 0.47 -18.39
N LEU A 418 -50.58 1.47 -18.22
CA LEU A 418 -50.86 2.83 -18.69
C LEU A 418 -50.83 2.93 -20.22
N LEU A 419 -49.96 2.17 -20.89
CA LEU A 419 -49.96 2.02 -22.35
C LEU A 419 -51.28 1.43 -22.84
N THR A 420 -51.77 0.38 -22.17
CA THR A 420 -53.08 -0.23 -22.45
C THR A 420 -54.23 0.77 -22.29
N ILE A 421 -54.19 1.63 -21.27
CA ILE A 421 -55.18 2.71 -21.09
C ILE A 421 -55.10 3.75 -22.23
N LEU A 422 -53.90 4.07 -22.71
CA LEU A 422 -53.71 4.95 -23.87
C LEU A 422 -54.21 4.32 -25.17
N ASP A 423 -54.07 3.00 -25.35
CA ASP A 423 -54.68 2.25 -26.46
C ASP A 423 -56.21 2.35 -26.42
N SER A 424 -56.82 2.09 -25.25
CA SER A 424 -58.27 2.23 -25.08
C SER A 424 -58.77 3.65 -25.36
N LEU A 425 -58.02 4.68 -24.95
CA LEU A 425 -58.35 6.07 -25.30
C LEU A 425 -58.23 6.32 -26.82
N ALA A 426 -57.22 5.76 -27.48
CA ALA A 426 -57.05 5.88 -28.92
C ALA A 426 -58.24 5.26 -29.67
N ASP A 427 -58.68 4.08 -29.25
CA ASP A 427 -59.84 3.39 -29.85
C ASP A 427 -61.12 4.23 -29.70
N MET A 428 -61.36 4.80 -28.52
CA MET A 428 -62.50 5.70 -28.28
C MET A 428 -62.47 6.95 -29.16
N VAL A 429 -61.30 7.59 -29.31
CA VAL A 429 -61.14 8.77 -30.16
C VAL A 429 -61.33 8.40 -31.63
N LYS A 430 -60.81 7.25 -32.06
CA LYS A 430 -60.96 6.74 -33.42
C LYS A 430 -62.42 6.45 -33.78
N GLU A 431 -63.17 5.83 -32.87
CA GLU A 431 -64.62 5.62 -33.04
C GLU A 431 -65.37 6.95 -33.18
N LYS A 432 -65.04 7.94 -32.32
CA LYS A 432 -65.59 9.30 -32.43
C LYS A 432 -65.23 9.97 -33.76
N CYS A 433 -64.00 9.85 -34.25
CA CYS A 433 -63.60 10.35 -35.57
C CYS A 433 -64.48 9.74 -36.67
N SER A 434 -64.58 8.42 -36.71
CA SER A 434 -65.38 7.68 -37.72
C SER A 434 -66.84 8.16 -37.70
N HIS A 435 -67.43 8.31 -36.51
CA HIS A 435 -68.81 8.79 -36.38
C HIS A 435 -68.99 10.24 -36.88
N LEU A 436 -68.03 11.12 -36.57
CA LEU A 436 -68.04 12.51 -37.06
C LEU A 436 -67.88 12.55 -38.58
N GLU A 437 -66.97 11.78 -39.15
CA GLU A 437 -66.78 11.65 -40.61
C GLU A 437 -68.04 11.17 -41.31
N GLU A 438 -68.70 10.14 -40.79
CA GLU A 438 -69.97 9.63 -41.32
C GLU A 438 -71.08 10.68 -41.27
N THR A 439 -71.20 11.38 -40.13
CA THR A 439 -72.20 12.45 -39.95
C THR A 439 -71.95 13.59 -40.92
N LEU A 440 -70.69 13.96 -41.09
CA LEU A 440 -70.25 15.00 -42.01
C LEU A 440 -70.51 14.63 -43.48
N ASN A 441 -70.20 13.40 -43.87
CA ASN A 441 -70.51 12.89 -45.20
C ASN A 441 -72.04 12.84 -45.45
N GLN A 442 -72.82 12.47 -44.43
CA GLN A 442 -74.29 12.52 -44.50
C GLN A 442 -74.81 13.96 -44.69
N ILE A 443 -74.21 14.95 -44.03
CA ILE A 443 -74.53 16.37 -44.27
C ILE A 443 -74.20 16.76 -45.72
N ASP A 444 -73.04 16.37 -46.24
CA ASP A 444 -72.63 16.68 -47.61
C ASP A 444 -73.59 16.04 -48.65
N ILE A 445 -74.09 14.81 -48.38
CA ILE A 445 -75.14 14.16 -49.19
C ILE A 445 -76.45 14.95 -49.12
N TYR A 446 -76.90 15.36 -47.93
CA TYR A 446 -78.12 16.15 -47.78
C TYR A 446 -78.01 17.52 -48.46
N GLN A 447 -76.85 18.17 -48.41
CA GLN A 447 -76.60 19.42 -49.11
C GLN A 447 -76.69 19.24 -50.64
N LYS A 448 -76.11 18.17 -51.20
CA LYS A 448 -76.23 17.82 -52.62
C LYS A 448 -77.69 17.55 -53.01
N GLN A 449 -78.41 16.73 -52.25
CA GLN A 449 -79.83 16.45 -52.49
C GLN A 449 -80.67 17.73 -52.44
N MET A 450 -80.41 18.61 -51.47
CA MET A 450 -81.09 19.89 -51.35
C MET A 450 -80.77 20.83 -52.52
N GLN A 451 -79.53 20.86 -53.03
CA GLN A 451 -79.19 21.58 -54.25
C GLN A 451 -79.89 21.00 -55.48
N THR A 452 -79.92 19.68 -55.64
CA THR A 452 -80.66 19.01 -56.72
C THR A 452 -82.15 19.35 -56.67
N LEU A 453 -82.75 19.29 -55.47
CA LEU A 453 -84.15 19.68 -55.26
C LEU A 453 -84.40 21.15 -55.60
N ARG A 454 -83.53 22.07 -55.16
CA ARG A 454 -83.60 23.49 -55.54
C ARG A 454 -83.53 23.69 -57.05
N GLN A 455 -82.65 22.96 -57.73
CA GLN A 455 -82.49 23.05 -59.18
C GLN A 455 -83.72 22.49 -59.92
N LYS A 456 -84.31 21.38 -59.43
CA LYS A 456 -85.59 20.87 -59.93
C LYS A 456 -86.72 21.87 -59.72
N ILE A 457 -86.83 22.48 -58.53
CA ILE A 457 -87.83 23.52 -58.26
C ILE A 457 -87.69 24.68 -59.24
N ILE A 458 -86.47 25.18 -59.45
CA ILE A 458 -86.20 26.26 -60.42
C ILE A 458 -86.56 25.84 -61.85
N GLN A 459 -86.26 24.59 -62.24
CA GLN A 459 -86.61 24.05 -63.56
C GLN A 459 -88.13 23.95 -63.76
N GLU A 460 -88.85 23.36 -62.79
CA GLU A 460 -90.31 23.26 -62.82
C GLU A 460 -90.96 24.65 -62.82
N GLU A 461 -90.43 25.61 -62.04
CA GLU A 461 -90.90 26.99 -62.04
C GLU A 461 -90.66 27.67 -63.40
N GLN A 462 -89.53 27.42 -64.07
CA GLN A 462 -89.27 27.90 -65.43
C GLN A 462 -90.20 27.25 -66.47
N GLN A 463 -90.46 25.95 -66.38
CA GLN A 463 -91.42 25.25 -67.25
C GLN A 463 -92.83 25.81 -67.06
N LEU A 464 -93.27 26.03 -65.82
CA LEU A 464 -94.54 26.70 -65.51
C LEU A 464 -94.62 28.11 -66.13
N ARG A 465 -93.55 28.90 -66.07
CA ARG A 465 -93.51 30.22 -66.74
C ARG A 465 -93.58 30.12 -68.26
N LEU A 466 -93.00 29.09 -68.87
CA LEU A 466 -93.08 28.86 -70.31
C LEU A 466 -94.49 28.47 -70.75
N VAL A 467 -95.17 27.60 -70.00
CA VAL A 467 -96.58 27.20 -70.24
C VAL A 467 -97.54 28.37 -69.99
N LEU A 468 -97.22 29.26 -69.04
CA LEU A 468 -97.98 30.49 -68.77
C LEU A 468 -97.55 31.67 -69.65
N ALA A 469 -96.59 31.49 -70.56
CA ALA A 469 -96.16 32.55 -71.46
C ALA A 469 -97.32 32.90 -72.43
N PRO A 470 -97.68 34.19 -72.58
CA PRO A 470 -98.86 34.61 -73.36
C PRO A 470 -98.81 34.37 -74.89
N THR A 471 -97.86 33.56 -75.38
CA THR A 471 -97.53 33.39 -76.80
C THR A 471 -98.19 32.18 -77.48
N TYR A 472 -99.13 31.49 -76.85
CA TYR A 472 -99.90 30.41 -77.51
C TYR A 472 -100.87 30.99 -78.56
N LEU A 473 -100.74 30.55 -79.81
CA LEU A 473 -101.61 30.95 -80.92
C LEU A 473 -102.98 30.24 -80.83
N PRO A 474 -104.10 30.86 -81.27
CA PRO A 474 -105.47 30.37 -81.02
C PRO A 474 -105.82 28.95 -81.50
N HIS A 475 -105.02 28.34 -82.38
CA HIS A 475 -105.22 26.96 -82.85
C HIS A 475 -104.50 25.91 -81.98
N ASP A 476 -103.57 26.32 -81.11
CA ASP A 476 -102.83 25.43 -80.19
C ASP A 476 -103.51 25.31 -78.82
N ARG A 477 -104.74 25.81 -78.66
CA ARG A 477 -105.46 25.85 -77.37
C ARG A 477 -105.75 24.46 -76.81
N ASP A 478 -106.04 23.49 -77.69
CA ASP A 478 -106.24 22.09 -77.29
C ASP A 478 -104.91 21.39 -76.98
N ARG A 479 -103.80 21.82 -77.61
CA ARG A 479 -102.45 21.33 -77.30
C ARG A 479 -101.93 21.90 -75.98
N ALA A 480 -102.19 23.18 -75.72
CA ALA A 480 -101.90 23.83 -74.44
C ALA A 480 -102.74 23.23 -73.30
N LEU A 481 -104.02 22.90 -73.53
CA LEU A 481 -104.86 22.20 -72.55
C LEU A 481 -104.40 20.76 -72.31
N ALA A 482 -103.96 20.04 -73.35
CA ALA A 482 -103.41 18.70 -73.22
C ALA A 482 -102.05 18.71 -72.49
N GLU A 483 -101.14 19.64 -72.83
CA GLU A 483 -99.86 19.81 -72.16
C GLU A 483 -100.04 20.32 -70.72
N GLN A 484 -101.01 21.20 -70.47
CA GLN A 484 -101.40 21.64 -69.13
C GLN A 484 -102.04 20.51 -68.32
N GLN A 485 -102.91 19.66 -68.91
CA GLN A 485 -103.49 18.49 -68.23
C GLN A 485 -102.44 17.42 -67.96
N VAL A 486 -101.50 17.17 -68.89
CA VAL A 486 -100.36 16.27 -68.67
C VAL A 486 -99.46 16.83 -67.57
N CYS A 487 -99.14 18.13 -67.56
CA CYS A 487 -98.43 18.77 -66.46
C CYS A 487 -99.21 18.73 -65.14
N THR A 488 -100.54 18.87 -65.17
CA THR A 488 -101.37 18.84 -63.95
C THR A 488 -101.48 17.42 -63.39
N ILE A 489 -101.65 16.40 -64.26
CA ILE A 489 -101.69 15.00 -63.87
C ILE A 489 -100.30 14.54 -63.39
N PHE A 490 -99.24 14.91 -64.12
CA PHE A 490 -97.87 14.60 -63.73
C PHE A 490 -97.46 15.35 -62.45
N ALA A 491 -97.91 16.59 -62.26
CA ALA A 491 -97.73 17.33 -61.00
C ALA A 491 -98.56 16.71 -59.86
N ILE A 492 -99.77 16.21 -60.08
CA ILE A 492 -100.58 15.53 -59.06
C ILE A 492 -99.95 14.17 -58.68
N GLU A 493 -99.41 13.42 -59.65
CA GLU A 493 -98.69 12.18 -59.42
C GLU A 493 -97.36 12.44 -58.69
N GLN A 494 -96.57 13.41 -59.14
CA GLN A 494 -95.34 13.84 -58.48
C GLN A 494 -95.59 14.41 -57.09
N ASN A 495 -96.68 15.15 -56.87
CA ASN A 495 -97.04 15.70 -55.56
C ASN A 495 -97.55 14.60 -54.62
N SER A 496 -98.25 13.57 -55.14
CA SER A 496 -98.52 12.35 -54.36
C SER A 496 -97.25 11.60 -54.01
N GLN A 497 -96.28 11.52 -54.93
CA GLN A 497 -94.96 10.94 -54.70
C GLN A 497 -94.15 11.75 -53.66
N PHE A 498 -94.16 13.09 -53.75
CA PHE A 498 -93.49 14.02 -52.85
C PHE A 498 -94.11 14.05 -51.47
N VAL A 499 -95.44 13.96 -51.35
CA VAL A 499 -96.13 13.83 -50.06
C VAL A 499 -95.86 12.45 -49.45
N SER A 500 -95.83 11.39 -50.27
CA SER A 500 -95.41 10.05 -49.82
C SER A 500 -93.96 10.05 -49.32
N ASP A 501 -93.03 10.62 -50.08
CA ASP A 501 -91.61 10.60 -49.76
C ASP A 501 -91.27 11.62 -48.65
N GLY A 502 -91.99 12.73 -48.58
CA GLY A 502 -92.00 13.67 -47.46
C GLY A 502 -92.51 13.01 -46.17
N ALA A 503 -93.61 12.25 -46.22
CA ALA A 503 -94.11 11.49 -45.07
C ALA A 503 -93.16 10.35 -44.65
N LYS A 504 -92.42 9.74 -45.59
CA LYS A 504 -91.35 8.78 -45.28
C LYS A 504 -90.14 9.47 -44.64
N LEU A 505 -89.76 10.66 -45.12
CA LEU A 505 -88.68 11.47 -44.54
C LEU A 505 -89.04 11.95 -43.13
N GLU A 506 -90.28 12.39 -42.92
CA GLU A 506 -90.80 12.85 -41.64
C GLU A 506 -90.89 11.69 -40.64
N LYS A 507 -91.36 10.51 -41.04
CA LYS A 507 -91.29 9.28 -40.23
C LYS A 507 -89.86 8.84 -39.91
N SER A 508 -88.94 9.00 -40.86
CA SER A 508 -87.51 8.71 -40.66
C SER A 508 -86.86 9.70 -39.69
N LEU A 509 -87.18 11.00 -39.81
CA LEU A 509 -86.73 12.06 -38.91
C LEU A 509 -87.34 11.90 -37.50
N PHE A 510 -88.60 11.49 -37.39
CA PHE A 510 -89.26 11.21 -36.11
C PHE A 510 -88.65 9.99 -35.41
N LYS A 511 -88.42 8.88 -36.14
CA LYS A 511 -87.69 7.70 -35.61
C LYS A 511 -86.24 8.01 -35.25
N LYS A 512 -85.55 8.88 -36.00
CA LYS A 512 -84.21 9.35 -35.66
C LYS A 512 -84.23 10.24 -34.41
N LYS A 513 -85.24 11.10 -34.25
CA LYS A 513 -85.41 11.95 -33.07
C LYS A 513 -85.69 11.12 -31.81
N GLU A 514 -86.53 10.08 -31.89
CA GLU A 514 -86.72 9.11 -30.80
C GLU A 514 -85.43 8.35 -30.47
N LYS A 515 -84.64 7.92 -31.47
CA LYS A 515 -83.34 7.27 -31.22
C LYS A 515 -82.33 8.22 -30.56
N VAL A 516 -82.32 9.51 -30.93
CA VAL A 516 -81.46 10.52 -30.31
C VAL A 516 -81.92 10.81 -28.87
N GLU A 517 -83.23 10.97 -28.62
CA GLU A 517 -83.75 11.22 -27.26
C GLU A 517 -83.53 10.02 -26.32
N CYS A 518 -83.59 8.78 -26.83
CA CYS A 518 -83.30 7.57 -26.06
C CYS A 518 -81.81 7.39 -25.75
N SER A 519 -80.92 7.89 -26.63
CA SER A 519 -79.45 7.85 -26.43
C SER A 519 -78.93 8.93 -25.47
N TYR A 520 -79.75 9.96 -25.19
CA TYR A 520 -79.37 11.12 -24.37
C TYR A 520 -80.16 11.26 -23.05
N GLY A 521 -81.02 10.29 -22.68
CA GLY A 521 -81.61 10.23 -21.34
C GLY A 521 -82.46 11.44 -20.94
N LEU A 522 -83.27 11.98 -21.84
CA LEU A 522 -84.24 13.05 -21.51
C LEU A 522 -85.65 12.46 -21.38
N HIS A 523 -86.16 12.45 -20.15
CA HIS A 523 -87.55 12.10 -19.82
C HIS A 523 -88.54 13.15 -20.39
N PRO A 524 -89.69 12.75 -20.95
CA PRO A 524 -90.71 13.70 -21.39
C PRO A 524 -91.62 14.08 -20.21
N SER A 525 -91.51 15.32 -19.73
CA SER A 525 -92.49 15.95 -18.84
C SER A 525 -93.68 16.47 -19.66
N LEU A 526 -94.76 15.71 -19.65
CA LEU A 526 -96.10 16.14 -20.07
C LEU A 526 -96.73 17.02 -18.99
N SER A 527 -97.06 18.27 -19.33
CA SER A 527 -98.27 18.93 -18.80
C SER A 527 -98.81 19.92 -19.84
N TYR A 528 -99.84 19.49 -20.56
CA TYR A 528 -100.85 20.37 -21.14
C TYR A 528 -102.15 20.08 -20.39
N SER A 529 -102.69 21.08 -19.67
CA SER A 529 -104.11 21.14 -19.35
C SER A 529 -104.69 22.37 -20.02
N LYS A 530 -105.78 22.14 -20.75
CA LYS A 530 -106.56 23.11 -21.51
C LYS A 530 -107.19 24.16 -20.58
N HIS A 531 -106.96 25.43 -20.88
CA HIS A 531 -107.99 26.45 -21.18
C HIS A 531 -107.36 27.59 -21.97
#